data_AF-A0A952PUX2-F1
#
_entry.id   AF-A0A952PUX2-F1
#
_cell.length_a   1.000
_cell.length_b   1.000
_cell.length_c   1.000
_cell.angle_alpha   90.00
_cell.angle_beta   90.00
_cell.angle_gamma   90.00
#
_symmetry.space_group_name_H-M   'P 1'
#
loop_
_entity.id
_entity.type
_entity.pdbx_description
1 polymer ?
#
loop_
_entity_poly.entity_id
_entity_poly.type
_entity_poly.pdbx_seq_one_letter_code
_entity_poly.pdbx_strand_id
1 'polypeptide(L)'
;MSENDQIDQDELIQRVVAETAGDQPEEISPEMDDQDADADIARPSRVMQYRVQRRAQFSMTLPALLLIAIGGAYVVSLLAPDTLQITPLMALAAALGATALGLLARFLINGRKETGVLFISLVLVLWIALGALAVTGIIDLMVNWPMAISAVGVAIIIMMVFIPERGLLLPGLALIVAGVTLLMFTTGTVDVASVTTIAQYWPVLLILVGLVFLPSAFRNRTR
;
A
#
# COMPACT_ATOMS: atom_id res chain seq x y z
N MET A 1 73.16 -29.69 -12.93
CA MET A 1 72.10 -29.37 -13.91
C MET A 1 71.66 -30.70 -14.47
N SER A 2 70.46 -31.13 -14.07
CA SER A 2 70.03 -32.53 -14.02
C SER A 2 69.40 -32.95 -15.34
N GLU A 3 69.99 -33.96 -15.98
CA GLU A 3 69.51 -34.60 -17.23
C GLU A 3 68.28 -35.51 -17.00
N ASN A 4 67.82 -35.62 -15.75
CA ASN A 4 66.73 -36.52 -15.35
C ASN A 4 65.32 -35.89 -15.42
N ASP A 5 65.20 -34.59 -15.74
CA ASP A 5 63.92 -33.87 -15.77
C ASP A 5 63.31 -33.82 -17.18
N GLN A 6 64.05 -34.24 -18.20
CA GLN A 6 63.64 -34.13 -19.60
C GLN A 6 62.93 -35.39 -20.13
N ILE A 7 63.09 -36.53 -19.44
CA ILE A 7 62.49 -37.81 -19.83
C ILE A 7 60.99 -37.88 -19.48
N ASP A 8 60.55 -37.13 -18.46
CA ASP A 8 59.17 -37.20 -17.95
C ASP A 8 58.17 -36.41 -18.84
N GLN A 9 58.64 -35.43 -19.62
CA GLN A 9 57.76 -34.64 -20.48
C GLN A 9 57.38 -35.36 -21.79
N ASP A 10 58.28 -36.15 -22.36
CA ASP A 10 57.99 -36.87 -23.60
C ASP A 10 57.00 -38.02 -23.38
N GLU A 11 57.00 -38.65 -22.20
CA GLU A 11 56.01 -39.68 -21.86
C GLU A 11 54.61 -39.08 -21.62
N LEU A 12 54.54 -37.88 -21.06
CA LEU A 12 53.29 -37.14 -20.84
C LEU A 12 52.66 -36.69 -22.18
N ILE A 13 53.47 -36.28 -23.15
CA ILE A 13 52.98 -35.88 -24.48
C ILE A 13 52.45 -37.10 -25.24
N GLN A 14 53.11 -38.27 -25.16
CA GLN A 14 52.63 -39.47 -25.83
C GLN A 14 51.32 -40.01 -25.23
N ARG A 15 51.09 -39.86 -23.92
CA ARG A 15 49.81 -40.27 -23.30
C ARG A 15 48.64 -39.39 -23.71
N VAL A 16 48.83 -38.07 -23.80
CA VAL A 16 47.75 -37.14 -24.22
C VAL A 16 47.37 -37.35 -25.69
N VAL A 17 48.35 -37.63 -26.56
CA VAL A 17 48.07 -37.88 -27.99
C VAL A 17 47.37 -39.23 -28.21
N ALA A 18 47.63 -40.25 -27.38
CA ALA A 18 46.94 -41.54 -27.47
C ALA A 18 45.48 -41.49 -27.00
N GLU A 19 45.14 -40.58 -26.07
CA GLU A 19 43.77 -40.45 -25.53
C GLU A 19 42.82 -39.68 -26.47
N THR A 20 43.35 -38.92 -27.44
CA THR A 20 42.53 -38.07 -28.33
C THR A 20 42.14 -38.74 -29.66
N ALA A 21 42.57 -39.98 -29.93
CA ALA A 21 42.37 -40.64 -31.22
C ALA A 21 41.15 -41.60 -31.28
N GLY A 22 40.33 -41.66 -30.22
CA GLY A 22 39.27 -42.67 -30.07
C GLY A 22 37.83 -42.20 -30.32
N ASP A 23 37.58 -40.91 -30.59
CA ASP A 23 36.21 -40.38 -30.67
C ASP A 23 35.72 -40.44 -32.12
N GLN A 24 35.13 -41.58 -32.50
CA GLN A 24 34.39 -41.67 -33.75
C GLN A 24 33.10 -40.86 -33.62
N PRO A 25 32.76 -40.00 -34.59
CA PRO A 25 31.51 -39.25 -34.56
C PRO A 25 30.35 -40.23 -34.70
N GLU A 26 29.72 -40.57 -33.58
CA GLU A 26 28.41 -41.20 -33.58
C GLU A 26 27.46 -40.28 -34.36
N GLU A 27 26.96 -40.77 -35.49
CA GLU A 27 25.85 -40.15 -36.23
C GLU A 27 24.63 -40.11 -35.30
N ILE A 28 24.45 -38.98 -34.62
CA ILE A 28 23.23 -38.65 -33.89
C ILE A 28 22.13 -38.45 -34.95
N SER A 29 21.44 -39.53 -35.30
CA SER A 29 20.22 -39.49 -36.10
C SER A 29 19.16 -38.71 -35.32
N PRO A 30 18.63 -37.59 -35.84
CA PRO A 30 17.63 -36.78 -35.17
C PRO A 30 16.24 -37.36 -35.42
N GLU A 31 15.96 -38.54 -34.87
CA GLU A 31 14.57 -38.92 -34.58
C GLU A 31 14.20 -38.24 -33.25
N MET A 32 13.81 -36.97 -33.35
CA MET A 32 13.19 -36.24 -32.25
C MET A 32 11.85 -36.89 -31.94
N ASP A 33 11.83 -37.65 -30.85
CA ASP A 33 10.65 -38.18 -30.21
C ASP A 33 9.85 -37.01 -29.59
N ASP A 34 9.00 -36.37 -30.40
CA ASP A 34 8.12 -35.27 -29.99
C ASP A 34 7.07 -35.70 -28.93
N GLN A 35 7.05 -36.97 -28.50
CA GLN A 35 6.10 -37.46 -27.50
C GLN A 35 6.40 -36.99 -26.07
N ASP A 36 7.63 -36.53 -25.78
CA ASP A 36 8.02 -36.04 -24.46
C ASP A 36 8.02 -34.49 -24.33
N ALA A 37 7.72 -33.76 -25.40
CA ALA A 37 7.67 -32.29 -25.36
C ALA A 37 6.56 -31.75 -24.43
N ASP A 38 5.46 -32.51 -24.27
CA ASP A 38 4.38 -32.16 -23.34
C ASP A 38 4.73 -32.43 -21.87
N ALA A 39 5.72 -33.28 -21.60
CA ALA A 39 6.19 -33.58 -20.25
C ALA A 39 7.08 -32.46 -19.67
N ASP A 40 7.68 -31.65 -20.53
CA ASP A 40 8.57 -30.53 -20.17
C ASP A 40 7.85 -29.17 -20.06
N ILE A 41 6.50 -29.17 -20.19
CA ILE A 41 5.70 -28.03 -19.76
C ILE A 41 5.85 -27.92 -18.25
N ALA A 42 6.79 -27.06 -17.84
CA ALA A 42 7.14 -26.78 -16.45
C ALA A 42 5.89 -26.67 -15.59
N ARG A 43 5.56 -27.76 -14.87
CA ARG A 43 4.38 -27.79 -14.00
C ARG A 43 4.50 -26.58 -13.09
N PRO A 44 3.50 -25.68 -13.08
CA PRO A 44 3.56 -24.50 -12.23
C PRO A 44 3.80 -25.01 -10.81
N SER A 45 4.94 -24.62 -10.23
CA SER A 45 5.33 -25.09 -8.91
C SER A 45 4.13 -24.94 -7.97
N ARG A 46 3.87 -25.91 -7.09
CA ARG A 46 2.69 -25.89 -6.21
C ARG A 46 2.53 -24.53 -5.49
N VAL A 47 3.64 -23.81 -5.29
CA VAL A 47 3.73 -22.43 -4.79
C VAL A 47 2.96 -21.39 -5.64
N MET A 48 2.96 -21.50 -6.97
CA MET A 48 2.15 -20.68 -7.89
C MET A 48 0.65 -20.95 -7.72
N GLN A 49 0.24 -22.22 -7.61
CA GLN A 49 -1.17 -22.59 -7.48
C GLN A 49 -1.79 -22.04 -6.19
N TYR A 50 -1.08 -22.09 -5.06
CA TYR A 50 -1.54 -21.48 -3.80
C TYR A 50 -1.69 -19.95 -3.88
N ARG A 51 -0.91 -19.26 -4.73
CA ARG A 51 -1.06 -17.81 -4.94
C ARG A 51 -2.30 -17.48 -5.77
N VAL A 52 -2.63 -18.31 -6.76
CA VAL A 52 -3.83 -18.14 -7.60
C VAL A 52 -5.10 -18.43 -6.78
N GLN A 53 -5.10 -19.49 -5.98
CA GLN A 53 -6.28 -19.88 -5.19
C GLN A 53 -6.65 -18.85 -4.11
N ARG A 54 -5.65 -18.24 -3.46
CA ARG A 54 -5.90 -17.14 -2.50
C ARG A 54 -6.54 -15.93 -3.16
N ARG A 55 -6.15 -15.57 -4.40
CA ARG A 55 -6.76 -14.44 -5.12
C ARG A 55 -8.25 -14.64 -5.39
N ALA A 56 -8.70 -15.88 -5.63
CA ALA A 56 -10.10 -16.19 -5.87
C ALA A 56 -10.98 -16.13 -4.61
N GLN A 57 -10.45 -16.44 -3.43
CA GLN A 57 -11.22 -16.35 -2.17
C GLN A 57 -11.50 -14.90 -1.74
N PHE A 58 -10.64 -13.94 -2.12
CA PHE A 58 -10.82 -12.53 -1.79
C PHE A 58 -11.87 -11.81 -2.63
N SER A 59 -12.26 -12.34 -3.80
CA SER A 59 -13.33 -11.72 -4.59
C SER A 59 -14.70 -11.91 -3.95
N MET A 60 -14.88 -12.88 -3.05
CA MET A 60 -16.17 -13.18 -2.40
C MET A 60 -16.43 -12.38 -1.11
N THR A 61 -15.40 -11.83 -0.46
CA THR A 61 -15.57 -11.07 0.80
C THR A 61 -16.27 -9.73 0.56
N LEU A 62 -15.93 -9.04 -0.54
CA LEU A 62 -16.55 -7.77 -0.92
C LEU A 62 -18.07 -7.91 -1.16
N PRO A 63 -18.57 -8.83 -2.01
CA PRO A 63 -19.99 -9.02 -2.20
C PRO A 63 -20.69 -9.53 -0.94
N ALA A 64 -20.04 -10.37 -0.11
CA ALA A 64 -20.63 -10.83 1.16
C ALA A 64 -20.90 -9.68 2.13
N LEU A 65 -19.96 -8.73 2.27
CA LEU A 65 -20.16 -7.54 3.11
C LEU A 65 -21.20 -6.58 2.55
N LEU A 66 -21.24 -6.41 1.22
CA LEU A 66 -22.31 -5.67 0.55
C LEU A 66 -23.67 -6.31 0.84
N LEU A 67 -23.77 -7.63 0.78
CA LEU A 67 -24.99 -8.37 1.08
C LEU A 67 -25.41 -8.22 2.55
N ILE A 68 -24.47 -8.26 3.48
CA ILE A 68 -24.73 -8.04 4.91
C ILE A 68 -25.22 -6.60 5.15
N ALA A 69 -24.62 -5.60 4.50
CA ALA A 69 -25.04 -4.22 4.64
C ALA A 69 -26.44 -3.96 4.04
N ILE A 70 -26.70 -4.50 2.84
CA ILE A 70 -28.02 -4.43 2.18
C ILE A 70 -29.06 -5.16 3.03
N GLY A 71 -28.74 -6.37 3.52
CA GLY A 71 -29.61 -7.16 4.38
C GLY A 71 -29.90 -6.46 5.71
N GLY A 72 -28.90 -5.85 6.35
CA GLY A 72 -29.07 -5.08 7.57
C GLY A 72 -29.96 -3.85 7.37
N ALA A 73 -29.73 -3.08 6.30
CA ALA A 73 -30.59 -1.95 5.94
C ALA A 73 -32.04 -2.40 5.66
N TYR A 74 -32.21 -3.54 5.00
CA TYR A 74 -33.52 -4.12 4.73
C TYR A 74 -34.24 -4.56 6.02
N VAL A 75 -33.55 -5.26 6.93
CA VAL A 75 -34.10 -5.66 8.23
C VAL A 75 -34.53 -4.42 9.03
N VAL A 76 -33.70 -3.39 9.08
CA VAL A 76 -34.03 -2.14 9.75
C VAL A 76 -35.26 -1.46 9.12
N SER A 77 -35.38 -1.49 7.78
CA SER A 77 -36.56 -0.95 7.07
C SER A 77 -37.85 -1.70 7.40
N LEU A 78 -37.76 -3.01 7.64
CA LEU A 78 -38.90 -3.84 8.04
C LEU A 78 -39.32 -3.60 9.49
N LEU A 79 -38.36 -3.38 10.39
CA LEU A 79 -38.64 -3.23 11.82
C LEU A 79 -39.18 -1.85 12.19
N ALA A 80 -38.87 -0.81 11.42
CA ALA A 80 -39.24 0.55 11.76
C ALA A 80 -39.63 1.40 10.53
N PRO A 81 -40.69 1.00 9.79
CA PRO A 81 -41.04 1.56 8.49
C PRO A 81 -41.36 3.07 8.55
N ASP A 82 -41.91 3.55 9.67
CA ASP A 82 -42.29 4.95 9.84
C ASP A 82 -41.12 5.84 10.28
N THR A 83 -40.02 5.25 10.76
CA THR A 83 -38.86 6.01 11.29
C THR A 83 -37.75 6.22 10.27
N LEU A 84 -37.68 5.39 9.23
CA LEU A 84 -36.59 5.39 8.27
C LEU A 84 -37.13 5.48 6.85
N GLN A 85 -37.48 6.70 6.45
CA GLN A 85 -37.49 7.05 5.04
C GLN A 85 -36.05 6.96 4.54
N ILE A 86 -35.69 5.81 3.94
CA ILE A 86 -34.36 5.60 3.38
C ILE A 86 -34.19 6.59 2.23
N THR A 87 -33.57 7.73 2.53
CA THR A 87 -33.17 8.67 1.50
C THR A 87 -32.04 8.03 0.68
N PRO A 88 -31.95 8.29 -0.63
CA PRO A 88 -30.87 7.77 -1.47
C PRO A 88 -29.48 8.10 -0.90
N LEU A 89 -29.35 9.23 -0.19
CA LEU A 89 -28.12 9.64 0.50
C LEU A 89 -27.73 8.67 1.62
N MET A 90 -28.68 8.20 2.43
CA MET A 90 -28.42 7.23 3.49
C MET A 90 -28.01 5.86 2.93
N ALA A 91 -28.65 5.43 1.83
CA ALA A 91 -28.29 4.19 1.15
C ALA A 91 -26.85 4.25 0.61
N LEU A 92 -26.47 5.39 0.00
CA LEU A 92 -25.11 5.62 -0.49
C LEU A 92 -24.10 5.67 0.66
N ALA A 93 -24.41 6.35 1.77
CA ALA A 93 -23.56 6.37 2.96
C ALA A 93 -23.36 4.97 3.55
N ALA A 94 -24.42 4.16 3.63
CA ALA A 94 -24.35 2.78 4.09
C ALA A 94 -23.48 1.90 3.17
N ALA A 95 -23.63 2.03 1.86
CA ALA A 95 -22.82 1.30 0.87
C ALA A 95 -21.33 1.68 0.95
N LEU A 96 -21.03 2.98 1.09
CA LEU A 96 -19.67 3.46 1.30
C LEU A 96 -19.09 2.94 2.63
N GLY A 97 -19.90 2.95 3.70
CA GLY A 97 -19.51 2.42 5.02
C GLY A 97 -19.16 0.95 4.98
N ALA A 98 -20.02 0.14 4.34
CA ALA A 98 -19.77 -1.28 4.14
C ALA A 98 -18.51 -1.55 3.33
N THR A 99 -18.28 -0.75 2.28
CA THR A 99 -17.07 -0.85 1.45
C THR A 99 -15.82 -0.51 2.26
N ALA A 100 -15.85 0.58 3.05
CA ALA A 100 -14.74 1.00 3.90
C ALA A 100 -14.39 -0.05 4.95
N LEU A 101 -15.41 -0.60 5.64
CA LEU A 101 -15.24 -1.68 6.61
C LEU A 101 -14.72 -2.96 5.96
N GLY A 102 -15.16 -3.27 4.73
CA GLY A 102 -14.67 -4.42 3.99
C GLY A 102 -13.20 -4.30 3.57
N LEU A 103 -12.77 -3.11 3.17
CA LEU A 103 -11.35 -2.85 2.91
C LEU A 103 -10.52 -2.96 4.20
N LEU A 104 -11.04 -2.48 5.33
CA LEU A 104 -10.37 -2.58 6.63
C LEU A 104 -10.26 -4.04 7.10
N ALA A 105 -11.35 -4.81 7.01
CA ALA A 105 -11.37 -6.23 7.34
C ALA A 105 -10.42 -7.03 6.43
N ARG A 106 -10.40 -6.72 5.13
CA ARG A 106 -9.45 -7.29 4.17
C ARG A 106 -8.01 -7.04 4.60
N PHE A 107 -7.68 -5.81 5.01
CA PHE A 107 -6.35 -5.50 5.51
C PHE A 107 -6.00 -6.33 6.75
N LEU A 108 -6.91 -6.43 7.73
CA LEU A 108 -6.69 -7.20 8.96
C LEU A 108 -6.42 -8.69 8.68
N ILE A 109 -7.07 -9.27 7.67
CA ILE A 109 -6.88 -10.67 7.27
C ILE A 109 -5.58 -10.87 6.45
N ASN A 110 -5.27 -9.94 5.54
CA ASN A 110 -4.10 -10.04 4.65
C ASN A 110 -2.79 -9.61 5.30
N GLY A 111 -2.87 -8.85 6.39
CA GLY A 111 -1.74 -8.32 7.12
C GLY A 111 -0.88 -7.35 6.30
N ARG A 112 0.41 -7.31 6.63
CA ARG A 112 1.39 -6.27 6.27
C ARG A 112 1.67 -6.06 4.77
N LYS A 113 1.04 -6.81 3.86
CA LYS A 113 1.34 -6.76 2.40
C LYS A 113 0.55 -5.71 1.61
N GLU A 114 -0.53 -5.17 2.17
CA GLU A 114 -1.43 -4.22 1.47
C GLU A 114 -1.46 -2.85 2.17
N THR A 115 -0.29 -2.26 2.38
CA THR A 115 -0.09 -0.97 3.07
C THR A 115 -1.01 0.15 2.56
N GLY A 116 -1.18 0.27 1.24
CA GLY A 116 -2.06 1.28 0.64
C GLY A 116 -3.56 1.06 0.92
N VAL A 117 -4.00 -0.18 1.10
CA VAL A 117 -5.43 -0.50 1.35
C VAL A 117 -5.82 -0.11 2.76
N LEU A 118 -4.92 -0.27 3.74
CA LEU A 118 -5.16 0.23 5.10
C LEU A 118 -5.36 1.74 5.09
N PHE A 119 -4.47 2.48 4.43
CA PHE A 119 -4.54 3.93 4.39
C PHE A 119 -5.86 4.41 3.79
N ILE A 120 -6.22 3.89 2.62
CA ILE A 120 -7.47 4.25 1.93
C ILE A 120 -8.68 3.92 2.80
N SER A 121 -8.71 2.73 3.42
CA SER A 121 -9.84 2.33 4.28
C SER A 121 -9.97 3.20 5.52
N LEU A 122 -8.87 3.54 6.20
CA LEU A 122 -8.88 4.45 7.34
C LEU A 122 -9.39 5.84 6.97
N VAL A 123 -8.91 6.41 5.86
CA VAL A 123 -9.39 7.73 5.38
C VAL A 123 -10.89 7.67 5.09
N LEU A 124 -11.35 6.64 4.40
CA LEU A 124 -12.76 6.45 4.07
C LEU A 124 -13.62 6.31 5.33
N VAL A 125 -13.20 5.49 6.30
CA VAL A 125 -13.92 5.32 7.58
C VAL A 125 -14.01 6.65 8.32
N LEU A 126 -12.92 7.42 8.41
CA LEU A 126 -12.92 8.70 9.11
C LEU A 126 -13.80 9.74 8.41
N TRP A 127 -13.78 9.80 7.08
CA TRP A 127 -14.64 10.71 6.32
C TRP A 127 -16.12 10.33 6.42
N ILE A 128 -16.45 9.05 6.41
CA ILE A 128 -17.82 8.57 6.62
C ILE A 128 -18.27 8.89 8.04
N ALA A 129 -17.41 8.72 9.05
CA ALA A 129 -17.72 9.11 10.41
C ALA A 129 -17.99 10.62 10.53
N LEU A 130 -17.18 11.47 9.89
CA LEU A 130 -17.42 12.91 9.83
C LEU A 130 -18.74 13.24 9.10
N GLY A 131 -19.01 12.59 7.97
CA GLY A 131 -20.27 12.75 7.24
C GLY A 131 -21.48 12.34 8.07
N ALA A 132 -21.38 11.24 8.83
CA ALA A 132 -22.43 10.80 9.73
C ALA A 132 -22.68 11.82 10.85
N LEU A 133 -21.62 12.36 11.47
CA LEU A 133 -21.74 13.44 12.46
C LEU A 133 -22.37 14.72 11.87
N ALA A 134 -22.10 15.01 10.59
CA ALA A 134 -22.71 16.15 9.91
C ALA A 134 -24.20 15.93 9.63
N VAL A 135 -24.58 14.72 9.20
CA VAL A 135 -25.99 14.36 8.97
C VAL A 135 -26.81 14.37 10.26
N THR A 136 -26.22 14.00 11.39
CA THR A 136 -26.90 14.09 12.70
C THR A 136 -26.99 15.52 13.24
N GLY A 137 -26.41 16.51 12.55
CA GLY A 137 -26.40 17.90 12.99
C GLY A 137 -25.48 18.18 14.17
N ILE A 138 -24.61 17.22 14.56
CA ILE A 138 -23.63 17.42 15.63
C ILE A 138 -22.55 18.41 15.18
N ILE A 139 -22.16 18.36 13.91
CA ILE A 139 -21.21 19.29 13.30
C ILE A 139 -21.80 19.93 12.04
N ASP A 140 -21.51 21.20 11.82
CA ASP A 140 -21.77 21.85 10.52
C ASP A 140 -20.59 21.61 9.58
N LEU A 141 -20.82 20.93 8.45
CA LEU A 141 -19.77 20.61 7.49
C LEU A 141 -19.19 21.85 6.82
N MET A 142 -19.95 22.94 6.69
CA MET A 142 -19.47 24.20 6.10
C MET A 142 -18.42 24.87 6.97
N VAL A 143 -18.50 24.67 8.29
CA VAL A 143 -17.52 25.19 9.26
C VAL A 143 -16.43 24.16 9.53
N ASN A 144 -16.78 22.87 9.62
CA ASN A 144 -15.90 21.80 10.10
C ASN A 144 -15.20 21.00 8.98
N TRP A 145 -15.31 21.39 7.71
CA TRP A 145 -14.58 20.73 6.62
C TRP A 145 -13.07 20.55 6.83
N PRO A 146 -12.33 21.42 7.58
CA PRO A 146 -10.91 21.18 7.87
C PRO A 146 -10.64 19.92 8.71
N MET A 147 -11.66 19.39 9.40
CA MET A 147 -11.57 18.10 10.08
C MET A 147 -11.30 16.97 9.08
N ALA A 148 -11.75 17.07 7.83
CA ALA A 148 -11.47 16.08 6.79
C ALA A 148 -9.96 16.03 6.42
N ILE A 149 -9.27 17.17 6.43
CA ILE A 149 -7.81 17.24 6.25
C ILE A 149 -7.11 16.59 7.44
N SER A 150 -7.53 16.94 8.66
CA SER A 150 -6.99 16.37 9.89
C SER A 150 -7.18 14.86 9.93
N ALA A 151 -8.32 14.35 9.47
CA ALA A 151 -8.61 12.92 9.38
C ALA A 151 -7.61 12.18 8.48
N VAL A 152 -7.17 12.77 7.36
CA VAL A 152 -6.10 12.18 6.54
C VAL A 152 -4.80 12.09 7.32
N GLY A 153 -4.42 13.16 8.03
CA GLY A 153 -3.24 13.14 8.89
C GLY A 153 -3.33 12.09 10.00
N VAL A 154 -4.48 11.95 10.67
CA VAL A 154 -4.75 10.91 11.66
C VAL A 154 -4.64 9.51 11.06
N ALA A 155 -5.16 9.29 9.86
CA ALA A 155 -5.02 8.01 9.15
C ALA A 155 -3.54 7.64 8.92
N ILE A 156 -2.69 8.61 8.57
CA ILE A 156 -1.24 8.41 8.44
C ILE A 156 -0.61 8.02 9.79
N ILE A 157 -0.97 8.71 10.87
CA ILE A 157 -0.44 8.41 12.21
C ILE A 157 -0.86 7.01 12.67
N ILE A 158 -2.13 6.63 12.48
CA ILE A 158 -2.64 5.29 12.79
C ILE A 158 -1.88 4.24 11.95
N MET A 159 -1.71 4.49 10.65
CA MET A 159 -0.95 3.61 9.76
C MET A 159 0.49 3.42 10.24
N MET A 160 1.13 4.46 10.77
CA MET A 160 2.50 4.41 11.32
C MET A 160 2.63 3.44 12.50
N VAL A 161 1.58 3.28 13.30
CA VAL A 161 1.56 2.30 14.43
C VAL A 161 1.71 0.87 13.91
N PHE A 162 1.13 0.56 12.76
CA PHE A 162 1.23 -0.76 12.14
C PHE A 162 2.50 -0.92 11.32
N ILE A 163 2.98 0.16 10.70
CA ILE A 163 4.10 0.16 9.77
C ILE A 163 5.01 1.35 10.10
N PRO A 164 6.02 1.17 10.96
CA PRO A 164 6.87 2.26 11.41
C PRO A 164 7.83 2.70 10.31
N GLU A 165 7.34 3.53 9.39
CA GLU A 165 8.13 4.23 8.39
C GLU A 165 8.41 5.66 8.88
N ARG A 166 9.66 5.95 9.22
CA ARG A 166 10.09 7.24 9.81
C ARG A 166 9.75 8.45 8.93
N GLY A 167 9.57 8.26 7.63
CA GLY A 167 9.25 9.33 6.68
C GLY A 167 7.80 9.82 6.72
N LEU A 168 6.87 9.06 7.30
CA LEU A 168 5.44 9.38 7.27
C LEU A 168 4.96 10.21 8.47
N LEU A 169 5.75 10.29 9.54
CA LEU A 169 5.37 11.04 10.74
C LEU A 169 5.20 12.53 10.44
N LEU A 170 6.16 13.11 9.73
CA LEU A 170 6.19 14.54 9.41
C LEU A 170 5.00 14.99 8.54
N PRO A 171 4.66 14.34 7.41
CA PRO A 171 3.48 14.71 6.64
C PRO A 171 2.17 14.46 7.39
N GLY A 172 2.07 13.38 8.19
CA GLY A 172 0.89 13.13 9.03
C GLY A 172 0.64 14.23 10.04
N LEU A 173 1.69 14.63 10.78
CA LEU A 173 1.62 15.72 11.75
C LEU A 173 1.35 17.06 11.07
N ALA A 174 1.98 17.34 9.93
CA ALA A 174 1.74 18.55 9.16
C ALA A 174 0.28 18.68 8.71
N LEU A 175 -0.36 17.59 8.26
CA LEU A 175 -1.78 17.59 7.89
C LEU A 175 -2.70 17.80 9.09
N ILE A 176 -2.39 17.20 10.25
CA ILE A 176 -3.15 17.44 11.48
C ILE A 176 -3.04 18.90 11.89
N VAL A 177 -1.83 19.45 11.95
CA VAL A 177 -1.60 20.85 12.32
C VAL A 177 -2.29 21.78 11.32
N ALA A 178 -2.19 21.51 10.02
CA ALA A 178 -2.86 22.31 8.99
C ALA A 178 -4.39 22.29 9.16
N GLY A 179 -4.98 21.12 9.37
CA GLY A 179 -6.43 20.99 9.54
C GLY A 179 -6.93 21.62 10.85
N VAL A 180 -6.21 21.46 11.96
CA VAL A 180 -6.53 22.13 13.25
C VAL A 180 -6.41 23.64 13.12
N THR A 181 -5.35 24.12 12.47
CA THR A 181 -5.11 25.55 12.25
C THR A 181 -6.24 26.14 11.40
N LEU A 182 -6.59 25.49 10.27
CA LEU A 182 -7.73 25.88 9.45
C LEU A 182 -9.06 25.86 10.21
N LEU A 183 -9.27 24.88 11.08
CA LEU A 183 -10.47 24.80 11.93
C LEU A 183 -10.59 26.02 12.86
N MET A 184 -9.47 26.51 13.40
CA MET A 184 -9.48 27.71 14.24
C MET A 184 -9.91 28.96 13.46
N PHE A 185 -9.57 29.04 12.17
CA PHE A 185 -10.05 30.11 11.30
C PHE A 185 -11.54 29.98 10.97
N THR A 186 -12.00 28.78 10.61
CA THR A 186 -13.40 28.58 10.22
C THR A 186 -14.37 28.75 11.38
N THR A 187 -13.95 28.39 12.60
CA THR A 187 -14.73 28.61 13.83
C THR A 187 -14.67 30.04 14.36
N GLY A 188 -13.85 30.91 13.77
CA GLY A 188 -13.66 32.29 14.23
C GLY A 188 -13.00 32.39 15.60
N THR A 189 -12.31 31.35 16.06
CA THR A 189 -11.56 31.40 17.33
C THR A 189 -10.32 32.27 17.24
N VAL A 190 -9.79 32.45 16.03
CA VAL A 190 -8.65 33.35 15.76
C VAL A 190 -9.17 34.65 15.13
N ASP A 191 -8.85 35.77 15.76
CA ASP A 191 -9.20 37.09 15.26
C ASP A 191 -8.45 37.43 13.95
N VAL A 192 -9.12 38.18 13.07
CA VAL A 192 -8.63 38.58 11.75
C VAL A 192 -7.30 39.36 11.85
N ALA A 193 -7.11 40.14 12.92
CA ALA A 193 -5.86 40.87 13.16
C ALA A 193 -4.66 39.96 13.45
N SER A 194 -4.89 38.78 14.01
CA SER A 194 -3.81 37.78 14.24
C SER A 194 -3.36 37.18 12.91
N VAL A 195 -4.28 37.02 11.97
CA VAL A 195 -4.04 36.43 10.64
C VAL A 195 -3.12 37.32 9.81
N THR A 196 -3.40 38.62 9.79
CA THR A 196 -2.58 39.60 9.05
C THR A 196 -1.16 39.65 9.61
N THR A 197 -1.03 39.56 10.94
CA THR A 197 0.28 39.50 11.60
C THR A 197 1.03 38.22 11.21
N ILE A 198 0.40 37.04 11.28
CA ILE A 198 1.04 35.78 10.87
C ILE A 198 1.39 35.78 9.37
N ALA A 199 0.53 36.34 8.53
CA ALA A 199 0.75 36.49 7.09
C ALA A 199 1.92 37.44 6.76
N GLN A 200 2.33 38.30 7.68
CA GLN A 200 3.55 39.09 7.51
C GLN A 200 4.83 38.28 7.77
N TYR A 201 4.77 37.28 8.66
CA TYR A 201 5.95 36.54 9.13
C TYR A 201 6.12 35.13 8.52
N TRP A 202 5.14 34.59 7.79
CA TRP A 202 5.31 33.26 7.14
C TRP A 202 6.53 33.13 6.20
N PRO A 203 6.99 34.17 5.46
CA PRO A 203 8.17 34.02 4.62
C PRO A 203 9.43 33.80 5.47
N VAL A 204 9.50 34.43 6.65
CA VAL A 204 10.60 34.27 7.60
C VAL A 204 10.64 32.83 8.12
N LEU A 205 9.48 32.23 8.41
CA LEU A 205 9.40 30.81 8.78
C LEU A 205 9.90 29.89 7.66
N LEU A 206 9.54 30.15 6.40
CA LEU A 206 10.04 29.35 5.27
C LEU A 206 11.55 29.49 5.08
N ILE A 207 12.11 30.69 5.27
CA ILE A 207 13.55 30.92 5.24
C ILE A 207 14.23 30.11 6.36
N LEU A 208 13.71 30.15 7.59
CA LEU A 208 14.26 29.39 8.71
C LEU A 208 14.21 27.88 8.46
N VAL A 209 13.09 27.36 7.96
CA VAL A 209 12.97 25.95 7.57
C VAL A 209 14.01 25.60 6.50
N GLY A 210 14.11 26.40 5.44
CA GLY A 210 15.11 26.19 4.38
C GLY A 210 16.53 26.17 4.93
N LEU A 211 16.85 27.05 5.87
CA LEU A 211 18.16 27.16 6.51
C LEU A 211 18.48 25.95 7.40
N VAL A 212 17.49 25.40 8.10
CA VAL A 212 17.62 24.15 8.89
C VAL A 212 17.86 22.92 8.00
N PHE A 213 17.24 22.87 6.82
CA PHE A 213 17.43 21.75 5.88
C PHE A 213 18.69 21.86 5.02
N LEU A 214 19.30 23.05 4.93
CA LEU A 214 20.46 23.34 4.10
C LEU A 214 21.68 22.41 4.38
N PRO A 215 22.08 22.13 5.64
CA PRO A 215 23.20 21.24 5.91
C PRO A 215 22.95 19.79 5.48
N SER A 216 21.71 19.32 5.57
CA SER A 216 21.31 17.97 5.16
C SER A 216 21.49 17.77 3.66
N ALA A 217 21.17 18.80 2.85
CA ALA A 217 21.30 18.76 1.40
C ALA A 217 22.76 18.63 0.93
N PHE A 218 23.71 19.26 1.63
CA PHE A 218 25.13 19.16 1.29
C PHE A 218 25.73 17.79 1.63
N ARG A 219 25.26 17.15 2.72
CA ARG A 219 25.81 15.86 3.19
C ARG A 219 25.51 14.68 2.26
N ASN A 220 24.47 14.76 1.44
CA ASN A 220 24.06 13.67 0.53
C ASN A 220 24.81 13.65 -0.81
N ARG A 221 25.66 14.64 -1.12
CA ARG A 221 26.39 14.70 -2.41
C ARG A 221 27.78 14.06 -2.39
N THR A 222 28.27 13.66 -1.21
CA THR A 222 29.62 13.12 -0.99
C THR A 222 29.66 11.60 -0.79
N ARG A 223 28.57 10.88 -1.09
CA ARG A 223 28.53 9.41 -1.19
C ARG A 223 28.12 9.03 -2.61
#